data_AF-A0A4Z1E025-F1
#
_entry.id   AF-A0A4Z1E025-F1
#
_cell.length_a   1.000
_cell.length_b   1.000
_cell.length_c   1.000
_cell.angle_alpha   90.00
_cell.angle_beta   90.00
_cell.angle_gamma   90.00
#
_symmetry.space_group_name_H-M   'P 1'
#
loop_
_entity.id
_entity.type
_entity.pdbx_description
1 polymer ?
#
loop_
_entity_poly.entity_id
_entity_poly.type
_entity_poly.pdbx_seq_one_letter_code
_entity_poly.pdbx_strand_id
1 'polypeptide(L)'
;MSDALLVLVPLALLVAAGGWLVVSGIRARRRPRLSRTAATLRVAAGSVMIVAVVGGVGGAFLPMPYAVVVLPVLGVVIAVVVGLPLLVAAAVVDARWHRSQDAGSPG
;
A
#
# COMPACT_ATOMS: atom_id res chain seq x y z
N MET A 1 -11.78 19.76 19.12
CA MET A 1 -11.91 18.28 19.05
C MET A 1 -12.22 17.77 17.64
N SER A 2 -12.74 18.60 16.74
CA SER A 2 -13.07 18.28 15.34
C SER A 2 -11.85 18.04 14.42
N ASP A 3 -10.75 18.78 14.61
CA ASP A 3 -9.63 18.75 13.65
C ASP A 3 -8.79 17.48 13.72
N ALA A 4 -8.69 16.85 14.89
CA ALA A 4 -7.98 15.59 15.07
C ALA A 4 -8.69 14.42 14.36
N LEU A 5 -10.02 14.44 14.31
CA LEU A 5 -10.82 13.43 13.60
C LEU A 5 -10.63 13.51 12.09
N LEU A 6 -10.48 14.72 11.54
CA LEU A 6 -10.25 14.92 10.09
C LEU A 6 -8.92 14.34 9.62
N VAL A 7 -7.91 14.24 10.50
CA VAL A 7 -6.59 13.67 10.16
C VAL A 7 -6.53 12.18 10.49
N LEU A 8 -7.11 11.74 11.60
CA LEU A 8 -7.03 10.34 12.05
C LEU A 8 -7.87 9.38 11.20
N VAL A 9 -9.06 9.79 10.75
CA VAL A 9 -9.93 8.95 9.91
C VAL A 9 -9.28 8.55 8.58
N PRO A 10 -8.73 9.46 7.75
CA PRO A 10 -8.08 9.08 6.52
C PRO A 10 -6.80 8.25 6.74
N LEU A 11 -6.04 8.51 7.81
CA LEU A 11 -4.87 7.69 8.17
C LEU A 11 -5.29 6.25 8.53
N ALA A 12 -6.35 6.08 9.30
CA ALA A 12 -6.87 4.76 9.67
C ALA A 12 -7.33 3.97 8.43
N LEU A 13 -8.00 4.64 7.48
CA LEU A 13 -8.38 4.03 6.19
C LEU A 13 -7.16 3.58 5.37
N LEU A 14 -6.10 4.39 5.35
CA LEU A 14 -4.84 4.04 4.68
C LEU A 14 -4.17 2.82 5.31
N VAL A 15 -4.16 2.70 6.64
CA VAL A 15 -3.64 1.51 7.33
C VAL A 15 -4.48 0.28 7.01
N ALA A 16 -5.81 0.41 7.04
CA ALA A 16 -6.70 -0.69 6.69
C ALA A 16 -6.50 -1.16 5.24
N ALA A 17 -6.37 -0.23 4.29
CA ALA A 17 -6.06 -0.51 2.89
C ALA A 17 -4.69 -1.20 2.74
N GLY A 18 -3.65 -0.66 3.39
CA GLY A 18 -2.31 -1.24 3.37
C GLY A 18 -2.28 -2.66 3.95
N GLY A 19 -2.96 -2.88 5.07
CA GLY A 19 -3.11 -4.21 5.70
C GLY A 19 -3.83 -5.20 4.78
N TRP A 20 -4.91 -4.76 4.13
CA TRP A 20 -5.62 -5.59 3.16
C TRP A 20 -4.76 -5.96 1.94
N LEU A 21 -3.91 -5.05 1.46
CA LEU A 21 -2.95 -5.31 0.38
C LEU A 21 -1.87 -6.32 0.78
N VAL A 22 -1.35 -6.24 2.00
CA VAL A 22 -0.40 -7.23 2.51
C VAL A 22 -1.05 -8.61 2.60
N VAL A 23 -2.23 -8.70 3.21
CA VAL A 23 -2.94 -9.99 3.37
C VAL A 23 -3.32 -10.58 2.02
N SER A 24 -3.83 -9.76 1.08
CA SER A 24 -4.17 -10.22 -0.26
C SER A 24 -2.94 -10.64 -1.07
N GLY A 25 -1.82 -9.93 -0.94
CA GLY A 25 -0.53 -10.32 -1.54
C GLY A 25 0.01 -11.64 -0.99
N ILE A 26 -0.04 -11.85 0.33
CA ILE A 26 0.37 -13.12 0.96
C ILE A 26 -0.53 -14.28 0.52
N ARG A 27 -1.85 -14.07 0.49
CA ARG A 27 -2.80 -15.08 -0.01
C ARG A 27 -2.58 -15.38 -1.50
N ALA A 28 -2.26 -14.36 -2.29
CA ALA A 28 -1.93 -14.51 -3.71
C ALA A 28 -0.68 -15.35 -3.93
N ARG A 29 0.37 -15.22 -3.09
CA ARG A 29 1.56 -16.09 -3.16
C ARG A 29 1.26 -17.58 -2.95
N ARG A 30 0.17 -17.91 -2.23
CA ARG A 30 -0.24 -19.31 -1.99
C ARG A 30 -1.06 -19.90 -3.14
N ARG A 31 -1.48 -19.10 -4.13
CA ARG A 31 -2.26 -19.59 -5.28
C ARG A 31 -1.32 -19.82 -6.48
N PRO A 32 -1.41 -20.97 -7.18
CA PRO A 32 -0.55 -21.26 -8.34
C PRO A 32 -0.85 -20.38 -9.56
N ARG A 33 -1.96 -19.64 -9.56
CA ARG A 33 -2.43 -18.84 -10.71
C ARG A 33 -1.88 -17.40 -10.76
N LEU A 34 -1.12 -16.97 -9.76
CA LEU A 34 -0.68 -15.58 -9.63
C LEU A 34 0.84 -15.46 -9.72
N SER A 35 1.31 -14.46 -10.48
CA SER A 35 2.73 -14.16 -10.56
C SER A 35 3.28 -13.83 -9.16
N ARG A 36 4.29 -14.60 -8.71
CA ARG A 36 4.96 -14.37 -7.42
C ARG A 36 5.48 -12.93 -7.31
N THR A 37 5.87 -12.33 -8.44
CA THR A 37 6.34 -10.95 -8.52
C THR A 37 5.22 -9.95 -8.27
N ALA A 38 4.03 -10.13 -8.87
CA ALA A 38 2.86 -9.27 -8.62
C ALA A 38 2.42 -9.34 -7.14
N ALA A 39 2.42 -10.54 -6.57
CA ALA A 39 2.08 -10.74 -5.16
C ALA A 39 3.10 -10.05 -4.21
N THR A 40 4.39 -10.08 -4.55
CA THR A 40 5.45 -9.39 -3.79
C THR A 40 5.29 -7.87 -3.85
N LEU A 41 4.97 -7.33 -5.02
CA LEU A 41 4.75 -5.89 -5.20
C LEU A 41 3.52 -5.39 -4.42
N ARG A 42 2.43 -6.18 -4.34
CA ARG A 42 1.27 -5.87 -3.49
C ARG A 42 1.62 -5.82 -2.00
N VAL A 43 2.43 -6.78 -1.53
CA VAL A 43 2.92 -6.79 -0.14
C VAL A 43 3.79 -5.57 0.12
N ALA A 44 4.73 -5.27 -0.78
CA ALA A 44 5.58 -4.09 -0.66
C ALA A 44 4.78 -2.79 -0.62
N ALA A 45 3.80 -2.63 -1.52
CA ALA A 45 2.92 -1.46 -1.53
C ALA A 45 2.14 -1.31 -0.21
N GLY A 46 1.54 -2.40 0.28
CA GLY A 46 0.81 -2.39 1.54
C GLY A 46 1.69 -2.08 2.75
N SER A 47 2.90 -2.65 2.80
CA SER A 47 3.88 -2.35 3.85
C SER A 47 4.31 -0.89 3.84
N VAL A 48 4.58 -0.32 2.67
CA VAL A 48 4.94 1.10 2.52
C VAL A 48 3.82 2.01 3.02
N MET A 49 2.56 1.70 2.68
CA MET A 49 1.40 2.45 3.17
C MET A 49 1.29 2.40 4.69
N ILE A 50 1.46 1.23 5.31
CA ILE A 50 1.41 1.09 6.77
C ILE A 50 2.56 1.85 7.43
N VAL A 51 3.79 1.67 6.97
CA VAL A 51 4.97 2.33 7.56
C VAL A 51 4.86 3.85 7.45
N ALA A 52 4.41 4.36 6.30
CA ALA A 52 4.26 5.79 6.09
C ALA A 52 3.21 6.41 7.03
N VAL A 53 2.10 5.70 7.28
CA VAL A 53 1.10 6.14 8.27
C VAL A 53 1.62 6.04 9.70
N VAL A 54 2.28 4.93 10.07
CA VAL A 54 2.83 4.76 11.42
C VAL A 54 3.89 5.84 11.71
N GLY A 55 4.76 6.14 10.74
CA GLY A 55 5.71 7.26 10.83
C GLY A 55 5.00 8.61 10.95
N GLY A 56 3.92 8.81 10.20
CA GLY A 56 3.09 10.01 10.26
C GLY A 56 2.43 10.22 11.62
N VAL A 57 1.83 9.16 12.18
CA VAL A 57 1.19 9.16 13.51
C VAL A 57 2.21 9.27 14.64
N GLY A 58 3.38 8.64 14.51
CA GLY A 58 4.49 8.78 15.46
C GLY A 58 4.93 10.23 15.64
N GLY A 59 4.83 11.03 14.58
CA GLY A 59 5.06 12.48 14.62
C GLY A 59 4.10 13.27 15.50
N ALA A 60 2.88 12.78 15.71
CA ALA A 60 1.90 13.44 16.58
C ALA A 60 2.26 13.37 18.07
N PHE A 61 3.20 12.50 18.44
CA PHE A 61 3.74 12.39 19.81
C PHE A 61 5.00 13.25 20.04
N LEU A 62 5.51 13.93 19.00
CA LEU A 62 6.63 14.85 19.17
C LEU A 62 6.13 16.16 19.79
N PRO A 63 6.91 16.79 20.68
CA PRO A 63 6.54 18.05 21.34
C PRO A 63 6.55 19.28 20.40
N MET A 64 6.55 19.07 19.07
CA MET A 64 6.56 20.12 18.07
C MET A 64 5.15 20.35 17.53
N PRO A 65 4.58 21.58 17.63
CA PRO A 65 3.20 21.85 17.23
C PRO A 65 2.92 21.58 15.74
N TYR A 66 3.91 21.78 14.88
CA TYR A 66 3.79 21.52 13.44
C TYR A 66 3.90 20.04 13.07
N ALA A 67 4.49 19.21 13.94
CA ALA A 67 4.70 17.79 13.66
C ALA A 67 3.38 17.01 13.58
N VAL A 68 2.36 17.47 14.29
CA VAL A 68 1.00 16.88 14.32
C VAL A 68 0.31 16.94 12.96
N VAL A 69 0.67 17.87 12.08
CA VAL A 69 0.07 18.01 10.73
C VAL A 69 1.07 17.60 9.65
N VAL A 70 2.33 18.02 9.76
CA VAL A 70 3.33 17.81 8.72
C VAL A 70 3.67 16.33 8.55
N LEU A 71 3.88 15.58 9.64
CA LEU A 71 4.24 14.16 9.54
C LEU A 71 3.11 13.30 8.97
N PRO A 72 1.83 13.46 9.38
CA PRO A 72 0.71 12.81 8.71
C PRO A 72 0.62 13.08 7.22
N VAL A 73 0.77 14.34 6.81
CA VAL A 73 0.73 14.73 5.40
C VAL A 73 1.89 14.09 4.64
N LEU A 74 3.10 14.10 5.20
CA LEU A 74 4.27 13.42 4.62
C LEU A 74 4.05 11.91 4.47
N GLY A 75 3.44 11.27 5.47
CA GLY A 75 3.05 9.86 5.41
C GLY A 75 2.09 9.57 4.27
N VAL A 76 1.07 10.40 4.08
CA VAL A 76 0.12 10.28 2.95
C VAL A 76 0.85 10.48 1.61
N VAL A 77 1.71 11.49 1.51
CA VAL A 77 2.50 11.73 0.29
C VAL A 77 3.38 10.54 -0.06
N ILE A 78 4.09 9.95 0.91
CA ILE A 78 4.92 8.76 0.68
C ILE A 78 4.06 7.56 0.25
N ALA A 79 2.91 7.35 0.89
CA ALA A 79 1.98 6.29 0.54
C ALA A 79 1.47 6.42 -0.90
N VAL A 80 1.21 7.64 -1.37
CA VAL A 80 0.77 7.91 -2.74
C VAL A 80 1.92 7.80 -3.74
N VAL A 81 3.05 8.47 -3.47
CA VAL A 81 4.20 8.56 -4.40
C VAL A 81 4.91 7.22 -4.54
N VAL A 82 4.94 6.38 -3.50
CA VAL A 82 5.66 5.10 -3.52
C VAL A 82 4.70 3.91 -3.56
N GLY A 83 3.65 3.92 -2.72
CA GLY A 83 2.70 2.81 -2.65
C GLY A 83 1.86 2.65 -3.91
N LEU A 84 1.44 3.75 -4.54
CA LEU A 84 0.57 3.71 -5.73
C LEU A 84 1.31 3.19 -6.98
N PRO A 85 2.55 3.63 -7.29
CA PRO A 85 3.33 3.02 -8.37
C PRO A 85 3.62 1.53 -8.17
N LEU A 86 3.88 1.09 -6.93
CA LEU A 86 4.07 -0.34 -6.62
C LEU A 86 2.80 -1.15 -6.89
N LEU A 87 1.63 -0.60 -6.58
CA LEU A 87 0.33 -1.19 -6.92
C LEU A 87 0.11 -1.28 -8.43
N VAL A 88 0.42 -0.22 -9.17
CA VAL A 88 0.33 -0.20 -10.63
C VAL A 88 1.27 -1.22 -11.24
N ALA A 89 2.53 -1.28 -10.77
CA ALA A 89 3.49 -2.28 -11.21
C ALA A 89 2.99 -3.70 -10.92
N ALA A 90 2.39 -3.95 -9.76
CA ALA A 90 1.78 -5.24 -9.44
C ALA A 90 0.68 -5.61 -10.43
N ALA A 91 -0.21 -4.67 -10.77
CA ALA A 91 -1.29 -4.88 -11.73
C ALA A 91 -0.76 -5.15 -13.15
N VAL A 92 0.25 -4.40 -13.58
CA VAL A 92 0.89 -4.59 -14.90
C VAL A 92 1.56 -5.97 -15.00
N VAL A 93 2.26 -6.40 -13.95
CA VAL A 93 2.89 -7.72 -13.90
C VAL A 93 1.85 -8.84 -13.95
N ASP A 94 0.73 -8.68 -13.23
CA ASP A 94 -0.38 -9.63 -13.25
C ASP A 94 -1.00 -9.74 -14.66
N ALA A 95 -1.25 -8.60 -15.32
CA ALA A 95 -1.81 -8.55 -16.66
C ALA A 95 -0.87 -9.12 -17.73
N ARG A 96 0.45 -8.96 -17.57
CA ARG A 96 1.44 -9.59 -18.45
C ARG A 96 1.50 -11.10 -18.26
N TRP A 97 1.42 -11.56 -17.01
CA TRP A 97 1.39 -12.99 -16.69
C TRP A 97 0.22 -13.70 -17.35
N HIS A 98 -1.00 -13.17 -17.24
CA HIS A 98 -2.18 -13.76 -17.88
C HIS A 98 -2.05 -13.83 -19.41
N ARG A 99 -1.64 -12.72 -20.06
CA ARG A 99 -1.42 -12.71 -21.52
C ARG A 99 -0.40 -13.75 -22.00
N SER A 100 0.64 -14.02 -21.22
CA SER A 100 1.63 -15.04 -21.58
C SER A 100 1.11 -16.47 -21.48
N GLN A 101 0.13 -16.73 -20.61
CA GLN A 101 -0.52 -18.05 -20.52
C GLN A 101 -1.50 -18.27 -21.67
N ASP A 102 -2.25 -17.24 -22.07
CA ASP A 102 -3.20 -17.33 -23.18
C ASP A 102 -2.49 -17.54 -24.53
N ALA A 103 -1.32 -16.93 -24.72
CA ALA A 103 -0.51 -17.08 -25.93
C ALA A 103 0.21 -18.44 -26.03
N GLY A 104 0.34 -19.18 -24.92
CA GLY A 104 1.05 -20.46 -24.84
C GLY A 104 0.19 -21.70 -25.00
N SER A 105 -1.10 -21.56 -25.33
CA SER A 105 -2.01 -22.67 -25.60
C SER A 105 -2.06 -22.97 -27.10
N PRO A 106 -1.25 -23.93 -27.63
CA PRO A 106 -1.49 -24.46 -28.96
C PRO A 106 -2.85 -25.19 -28.94
N GLY A 107 -3.82 -24.64 -29.67
CA GLY A 107 -5.04 -25.35 -30.03
C GLY A 107 -4.75 -26.48 -31.01
#